data_AF-A0A9E2PPL8-F1
#
_entry.id   AF-A0A9E2PPL8-F1
#
_cell.length_a   1.000
_cell.length_b   1.000
_cell.length_c   1.000
_cell.angle_alpha   90.00
_cell.angle_beta   90.00
_cell.angle_gamma   90.00
#
_symmetry.space_group_name_H-M   'P 1'
#
loop_
_entity.id
_entity.type
_entity.pdbx_description
1 polymer ?
#
loop_
_entity_poly.entity_id
_entity_poly.type
_entity_poly.pdbx_seq_one_letter_code
_entity_poly.pdbx_strand_id
1 'polypeptide(L)'
;ALARAFAKTEGVGGGRPIDSGKHVYSNWEPILKQRVGHSPGMNPYRMPKNKGLRLNYTKNMCPRTLDILKRTVFISLHPDWTEAQVRTRIAVCRKAGASL
;
A
#
# COMPACT_ATOMS: atom_id res chain seq x y z
N ALA A 1 13.01 -5.01 4.96
CA ALA A 1 14.05 -5.32 3.96
C ALA A 1 13.68 -6.56 3.15
N LEU A 2 13.43 -7.69 3.80
CA LEU A 2 13.12 -8.98 3.16
C LEU A 2 11.97 -8.93 2.14
N ALA A 3 10.80 -8.38 2.50
CA ALA A 3 9.68 -8.27 1.56
C ALA A 3 10.02 -7.46 0.28
N ARG A 4 10.83 -6.40 0.40
CA ARG A 4 11.30 -5.62 -0.75
C ARG A 4 12.28 -6.42 -1.60
N ALA A 5 13.18 -7.18 -0.97
CA ALA A 5 14.11 -8.03 -1.67
C ALA A 5 13.39 -9.15 -2.42
N PHE A 6 12.48 -9.88 -1.75
CA PHE A 6 11.65 -10.93 -2.34
C PHE A 6 10.88 -10.44 -3.56
N ALA A 7 10.21 -9.28 -3.44
CA ALA A 7 9.44 -8.69 -4.53
C ALA A 7 10.29 -8.37 -5.78
N LYS A 8 11.57 -8.03 -5.58
CA LYS A 8 12.52 -7.68 -6.63
C LYS A 8 13.26 -8.88 -7.23
N THR A 9 13.15 -10.07 -6.64
CA THR A 9 13.78 -11.26 -7.22
C THR A 9 13.24 -11.51 -8.63
N GLU A 10 14.14 -11.81 -9.56
CA GLU A 10 13.81 -12.05 -10.95
C GLU A 10 12.72 -13.11 -11.08
N GLY A 11 11.74 -12.84 -11.95
CA GLY A 11 10.58 -13.69 -12.16
C GLY A 11 9.52 -13.63 -11.04
N VAL A 12 9.78 -13.04 -9.87
CA VAL A 12 8.75 -12.82 -8.84
C VAL A 12 7.85 -11.65 -9.22
N GLY A 13 8.34 -10.52 -9.72
CA GLY A 13 7.47 -9.40 -10.14
C GLY A 13 6.40 -9.02 -9.10
N GLY A 14 6.77 -9.04 -7.82
CA GLY A 14 5.85 -8.82 -6.71
C GLY A 14 5.60 -7.33 -6.48
N GLY A 15 4.34 -6.96 -6.21
CA GLY A 15 3.98 -5.63 -5.76
C GLY A 15 4.06 -5.51 -4.24
N ARG A 16 4.32 -4.31 -3.71
CA ARG A 16 4.25 -4.05 -2.27
C ARG A 16 3.16 -3.03 -1.97
N PRO A 17 2.11 -3.40 -1.21
CA PRO A 17 1.04 -2.47 -0.87
C PRO A 17 1.54 -1.20 -0.17
N ILE A 18 2.58 -1.28 0.66
CA ILE A 18 3.14 -0.08 1.32
C ILE A 18 3.74 0.93 0.33
N ASP A 19 4.17 0.48 -0.85
CA ASP A 19 4.82 1.31 -1.88
C ASP A 19 3.81 1.85 -2.91
N SER A 20 2.50 1.61 -2.72
CA SER A 20 1.44 1.95 -3.69
C SER A 20 0.95 3.42 -3.64
N GLY A 21 1.60 4.27 -2.85
CA GLY A 21 1.22 5.69 -2.75
C GLY A 21 -0.14 5.88 -2.09
N LYS A 22 -1.10 6.48 -2.80
CA LYS A 22 -2.40 6.92 -2.23
C LYS A 22 -3.32 5.78 -1.78
N HIS A 23 -3.01 4.51 -2.04
CA HIS A 23 -3.75 3.40 -1.41
C HIS A 23 -3.33 3.17 0.06
N VAL A 24 -2.32 3.87 0.56
CA VAL A 24 -1.92 3.88 1.97
C VAL A 24 -2.27 5.22 2.59
N TYR A 25 -3.06 5.20 3.67
CA TYR A 25 -3.59 6.41 4.31
C TYR A 25 -2.51 7.43 4.73
N SER A 26 -1.30 6.96 5.06
CA SER A 26 -0.17 7.82 5.44
C SER A 26 0.27 8.76 4.32
N ASN A 27 -0.19 8.53 3.09
CA ASN A 27 0.08 9.32 1.89
C ASN A 27 -1.09 10.23 1.49
N TRP A 28 -2.17 10.30 2.29
CA TRP A 28 -3.33 11.18 2.04
C TRP A 28 -3.04 12.61 2.46
N GLU A 29 -2.10 13.25 1.77
CA GLU A 29 -1.65 14.63 2.03
C GLU A 29 -2.81 15.65 2.14
N PRO A 30 -3.87 15.62 1.32
CA PRO A 30 -5.00 16.54 1.48
C PRO A 30 -5.71 16.41 2.84
N ILE A 31 -5.86 15.18 3.34
CA ILE A 31 -6.51 14.88 4.63
C ILE A 31 -5.56 15.25 5.78
N LEU A 32 -4.31 14.81 5.69
CA LEU A 32 -3.29 15.01 6.72
C LEU A 32 -2.94 16.49 6.92
N LYS A 33 -2.93 17.28 5.83
CA LYS A 33 -2.68 18.72 5.88
C LYS A 33 -3.95 19.56 5.96
N GLN A 34 -5.13 18.93 6.00
CA GLN A 34 -6.42 19.62 6.00
C GLN A 34 -6.57 20.61 4.82
N ARG A 35 -6.02 20.24 3.66
CA ARG A 35 -5.99 21.02 2.42
C ARG A 35 -6.81 20.29 1.35
N VAL A 36 -8.12 20.46 1.42
CA VAL A 36 -9.09 19.81 0.53
C VAL A 36 -9.97 20.88 -0.12
N GLY A 37 -10.43 20.60 -1.35
CA GLY A 37 -11.28 21.51 -2.12
C GLY A 37 -10.47 22.43 -3.04
N HIS A 38 -11.13 22.92 -4.09
CA HIS A 38 -10.52 23.79 -5.10
C HIS A 38 -10.28 25.23 -4.58
N SER A 39 -11.02 25.66 -3.56
CA SER A 39 -10.92 27.00 -2.97
C SER A 39 -11.10 26.97 -1.44
N PRO A 40 -10.68 28.03 -0.71
CA PRO A 40 -10.89 28.15 0.73
C PRO A 40 -12.33 27.91 1.21
N GLY A 41 -13.33 28.38 0.46
CA GLY A 41 -14.75 28.23 0.80
C GLY A 41 -15.28 26.81 0.63
N MET A 42 -14.60 25.99 -0.18
CA MET A 42 -14.94 24.58 -0.41
C MET A 42 -14.18 23.63 0.53
N ASN A 43 -13.30 24.14 1.39
CA ASN A 43 -12.54 23.30 2.31
C ASN A 43 -13.41 22.93 3.54
N PRO A 44 -13.80 21.64 3.72
CA PRO A 44 -14.65 21.22 4.84
C PRO A 44 -14.00 21.46 6.21
N TYR A 45 -12.66 21.53 6.30
CA TYR A 45 -11.94 21.87 7.52
C TYR A 45 -12.05 23.35 7.91
N ARG A 46 -12.51 24.22 7.01
CA ARG A 46 -12.76 25.65 7.29
C ARG A 46 -14.24 25.95 7.57
N MET A 47 -15.14 25.03 7.25
CA MET A 47 -16.58 25.23 7.47
C MET A 47 -16.93 25.24 8.96
N PRO A 48 -17.64 26.27 9.47
CA PRO A 48 -18.06 26.34 10.89
C PRO A 48 -18.94 25.16 11.31
N LYS A 49 -19.89 24.75 10.46
CA LYS A 49 -20.78 23.61 10.69
C LYS A 49 -20.07 22.28 10.93
N ASN A 50 -18.82 22.15 10.48
CA ASN A 50 -18.03 20.92 10.63
C ASN A 50 -17.07 20.97 11.82
N LYS A 51 -17.05 22.03 12.65
CA LYS A 51 -16.03 22.22 13.70
C LYS A 51 -15.93 21.03 14.67
N GLY A 52 -17.08 20.45 15.06
CA GLY A 52 -17.14 19.27 15.94
C GLY A 52 -16.82 17.93 15.27
N LEU A 53 -16.69 17.89 13.94
CA LEU A 53 -16.44 16.66 13.17
C LEU A 53 -14.97 16.50 12.74
N ARG A 54 -14.11 17.47 13.08
CA ARG A 54 -12.71 17.49 12.62
C ARG A 54 -11.89 16.47 13.40
N LEU A 55 -11.41 15.46 12.69
CA LEU A 55 -10.53 14.42 13.25
C LEU A 55 -9.05 14.80 13.05
N ASN A 56 -8.22 14.39 14.00
CA ASN A 56 -6.77 14.55 13.92
C ASN A 56 -6.11 13.27 13.38
N TYR A 57 -5.92 13.22 12.06
CA TYR A 57 -5.25 12.11 11.40
C TYR A 57 -3.73 12.31 11.45
N THR A 58 -2.99 11.29 11.86
CA THR A 58 -1.52 11.28 11.83
C THR A 58 -1.02 10.17 10.91
N LYS A 59 0.19 10.32 10.35
CA LYS A 59 0.80 9.33 9.46
C LYS A 59 1.06 7.97 10.12
N ASN A 60 1.09 7.92 11.46
CA ASN A 60 1.42 6.74 12.25
C ASN A 60 0.23 6.21 13.08
N MET A 61 -0.99 6.70 12.86
CA MET A 61 -2.18 6.35 13.66
C MET A 61 -2.52 4.85 13.68
N CYS A 62 -2.18 4.12 12.62
CA CYS A 62 -2.40 2.68 12.48
C CYS A 62 -1.06 1.94 12.35
N PRO A 63 -0.26 1.83 13.42
CA PRO A 63 1.11 1.30 13.35
C PRO A 63 1.13 -0.17 12.95
N ARG A 64 0.19 -0.98 13.46
CA ARG A 64 0.03 -2.40 13.10
C ARG A 64 -0.25 -2.58 11.61
N THR A 65 -1.16 -1.77 11.05
CA THR A 65 -1.47 -1.80 9.62
C THR A 65 -0.23 -1.48 8.78
N LEU A 66 0.52 -0.44 9.14
CA LEU A 66 1.73 -0.06 8.43
C LEU A 66 2.81 -1.15 8.51
N ASP A 67 2.96 -1.82 9.65
CA ASP A 67 3.89 -2.94 9.80
C ASP A 67 3.51 -4.12 8.88
N ILE A 68 2.22 -4.50 8.86
CA ILE A 68 1.73 -5.56 7.96
C ILE A 68 2.03 -5.20 6.51
N LEU A 69 1.61 -4.01 6.05
CA LEU A 69 1.82 -3.57 4.67
C LEU A 69 3.31 -3.54 4.29
N LYS A 70 4.21 -3.20 5.24
CA LYS A 70 5.66 -3.22 5.03
C LYS A 70 6.21 -4.62 4.76
N ARG A 71 5.60 -5.65 5.35
CA ARG A 71 6.04 -7.06 5.25
C ARG A 71 5.28 -7.85 4.18
N THR A 72 4.19 -7.32 3.64
CA THR A 72 3.41 -7.96 2.57
C THR A 72 4.05 -7.80 1.19
N VAL A 73 4.06 -8.89 0.43
CA VAL A 73 4.26 -8.89 -1.03
C VAL A 73 2.99 -9.44 -1.67
N PHE A 74 2.47 -8.72 -2.65
CA PHE A 74 1.37 -9.15 -3.50
C PHE A 74 1.92 -9.78 -4.79
N ILE A 75 1.42 -10.96 -5.13
CA ILE A 75 1.76 -11.69 -6.35
C ILE A 75 0.49 -11.73 -7.21
N SER A 76 0.54 -11.09 -8.38
CA SER A 76 -0.54 -11.20 -9.36
C SER A 76 -0.66 -12.64 -9.85
N LEU A 77 -1.89 -13.10 -10.02
CA LEU A 77 -2.25 -14.37 -10.61
C LEU A 77 -3.04 -14.11 -11.89
N HIS A 78 -2.91 -14.98 -12.88
CA HIS A 78 -3.72 -14.95 -14.09
C HIS A 78 -4.66 -16.16 -14.10
N PRO A 79 -5.97 -15.98 -14.37
CA PRO A 79 -6.93 -17.08 -14.34
C PRO A 79 -6.62 -18.15 -15.39
N ASP A 80 -6.14 -17.75 -16.57
CA ASP A 80 -5.87 -18.66 -17.69
C ASP A 80 -4.45 -19.26 -17.69
N TRP A 81 -3.74 -19.24 -16.57
CA TRP A 81 -2.45 -19.90 -16.50
C TRP A 81 -2.59 -21.41 -16.67
N THR A 82 -1.79 -21.95 -17.59
CA THR A 82 -1.56 -23.39 -17.67
C THR A 82 -0.86 -23.90 -16.42
N GLU A 83 -0.97 -25.20 -16.16
CA GLU A 83 -0.30 -25.83 -15.03
C GLU A 83 1.23 -25.61 -15.06
N ALA A 84 1.85 -25.61 -16.26
CA ALA A 84 3.27 -25.33 -16.44
C ALA A 84 3.66 -23.90 -16.01
N GLN A 85 2.80 -22.91 -16.32
CA GLN A 85 3.00 -21.53 -15.89
C GLN A 85 2.84 -21.38 -14.37
N VAL A 86 1.85 -22.05 -13.77
CA VAL A 86 1.68 -22.09 -12.30
C VAL A 86 2.91 -22.73 -11.63
N ARG A 87 3.41 -23.85 -12.16
CA ARG A 87 4.63 -24.53 -11.65
C ARG A 87 5.86 -23.63 -11.73
N THR A 88 6.05 -22.94 -12.85
CA THR A 88 7.10 -21.93 -13.01
C THR A 88 6.99 -20.85 -11.94
N ARG A 89 5.78 -20.33 -11.71
CA ARG A 89 5.52 -19.30 -10.70
C ARG A 89 5.87 -19.76 -9.29
N ILE A 90 5.48 -20.98 -8.92
CA ILE A 90 5.79 -21.58 -7.62
C ILE A 90 7.30 -21.74 -7.45
N ALA A 91 8.00 -22.26 -8.46
CA ALA A 91 9.44 -22.50 -8.41
C ALA A 91 10.22 -21.20 -8.16
N VAL A 92 9.84 -20.12 -8.86
CA VAL A 92 10.46 -18.80 -8.68
C VAL A 92 10.22 -18.25 -7.28
N CYS A 93 9.00 -18.32 -6.76
CA CYS A 93 8.69 -17.88 -5.39
C CYS A 93 9.48 -18.67 -4.34
N ARG A 94 9.62 -19.99 -4.50
CA ARG A 94 10.42 -20.83 -3.59
C ARG A 94 11.89 -20.46 -3.63
N LYS A 95 12.46 -20.29 -4.84
CA LYS A 95 13.85 -19.87 -5.02
C LYS A 95 14.11 -18.52 -4.36
N ALA A 96 13.22 -17.55 -4.57
CA ALA A 96 13.31 -16.23 -3.94
C ALA A 96 13.23 -16.26 -2.42
N GLY A 97 12.39 -17.14 -1.86
CA GLY A 97 12.27 -17.32 -0.41
C GLY A 97 13.49 -17.98 0.21
N ALA A 98 14.14 -18.92 -0.49
CA ALA A 98 15.33 -19.61 0.00
C ALA A 98 16.62 -18.76 -0.07
N SER A 99 16.61 -17.68 -0.86
CA SER A 99 17.78 -16.82 -1.09
C SER A 99 17.86 -15.61 -0.14
N LEU A 100 16.98 -15.49 0.85
CA LEU A 100 16.79 -14.33 1.73
C LEU A 100 16.83 -14.73 3.19
#